data_AF-A0A143QKE8-F1
#
_entry.id   AF-A0A143QKE8-F1
#
_cell.length_a   1.000
_cell.length_b   1.000
_cell.length_c   1.000
_cell.angle_alpha   90.00
_cell.angle_beta   90.00
_cell.angle_gamma   90.00
#
_symmetry.space_group_name_H-M   'P 1'
#
loop_
_entity.id
_entity.type
_entity.pdbx_description
1 polymer ?
#
loop_
_entity_poly.entity_id
_entity_poly.type
_entity_poly.pdbx_seq_one_letter_code
_entity_poly.pdbx_strand_id
1 'polypeptide(L)'
;MILIDSAPSTLPLTGELVSIAAMLAERYPDLTRASVDDAVLATYDRLNSTARLRGHLFPLTANRARVLLEQLEAERAIDEDLADVAVDIRRALAPVVGRPW
;
A
#
# COMPACT_ATOMS: atom_id res chain seq x y z
N MET A 1 1.16 15.80 -8.56
CA MET A 1 0.19 14.83 -8.02
C MET A 1 0.53 14.66 -6.56
N ILE A 2 -0.27 15.22 -5.64
CA ILE A 2 0.05 15.23 -4.21
C ILE A 2 -0.45 13.88 -3.66
N LEU A 3 0.48 12.96 -3.39
CA LEU A 3 0.23 11.79 -2.54
C LEU A 3 0.00 12.36 -1.13
N ILE A 4 -1.27 12.46 -0.75
CA ILE A 4 -1.63 12.82 0.62
C ILE A 4 -1.26 11.60 1.45
N ASP A 5 -0.17 11.70 2.21
CA ASP A 5 0.16 10.83 3.33
C ASP A 5 -1.01 10.88 4.33
N SER A 6 -2.02 10.07 4.04
CA SER A 6 -3.21 9.95 4.87
C SER A 6 -2.83 8.92 5.92
N ALA A 7 -2.62 9.39 7.15
CA ALA A 7 -2.43 8.53 8.31
C ALA A 7 -3.45 7.38 8.29
N PRO A 8 -3.05 6.17 8.71
CA PRO A 8 -3.91 5.00 8.58
C PRO A 8 -5.26 5.26 9.26
N SER A 9 -6.34 5.05 8.52
CA SER A 9 -7.70 5.21 9.03
C SER A 9 -7.98 4.13 10.06
N THR A 10 -8.02 4.50 11.33
CA THR A 10 -8.29 3.61 12.47
C THR A 10 -9.75 3.14 12.57
N LEU A 11 -10.55 3.33 11.52
CA LEU A 11 -11.96 2.99 11.52
C LEU A 11 -12.14 1.48 11.26
N PRO A 12 -12.91 0.78 12.11
CA PRO A 12 -13.10 -0.66 11.95
C PRO A 12 -13.94 -0.97 10.70
N LEU A 13 -13.45 -1.92 9.89
CA LEU A 13 -14.23 -2.52 8.80
C LEU A 13 -15.42 -3.30 9.37
N THR A 14 -16.53 -3.35 8.62
CA THR A 14 -17.74 -4.07 9.03
C THR A 14 -18.15 -5.12 7.99
N GLY A 15 -18.59 -6.29 8.46
CA GLY A 15 -19.19 -7.34 7.63
C GLY A 15 -18.34 -7.75 6.42
N GLU A 16 -18.89 -7.59 5.22
CA GLU A 16 -18.29 -8.01 3.95
C GLU A 16 -16.95 -7.31 3.64
N LEU A 17 -16.73 -6.09 4.14
CA LEU A 17 -15.44 -5.40 3.97
C LEU A 17 -14.31 -6.10 4.74
N VAL A 18 -14.61 -6.69 5.91
CA VAL A 18 -13.62 -7.47 6.68
C VAL A 18 -13.17 -8.67 5.86
N SER A 19 -14.10 -9.39 5.24
CA SER A 19 -13.80 -10.55 4.40
C SER A 19 -12.97 -10.17 3.17
N ILE A 20 -13.30 -9.04 2.51
CA ILE A 20 -12.52 -8.52 1.38
C ILE A 20 -11.11 -8.16 1.83
N ALA A 21 -10.96 -7.45 2.94
CA ALA A 21 -9.65 -7.07 3.44
C ALA A 21 -8.83 -8.27 3.94
N ALA A 22 -9.47 -9.29 4.53
CA ALA A 22 -8.81 -10.57 4.87
C ALA A 22 -8.20 -11.24 3.63
N MET A 23 -9.01 -11.43 2.59
CA MET A 23 -8.57 -11.99 1.31
C MET A 23 -7.44 -11.17 0.68
N LEU A 24 -7.52 -9.84 0.71
CA LEU A 24 -6.49 -8.99 0.13
C LEU A 24 -5.19 -9.01 0.94
N ALA A 25 -5.26 -9.07 2.28
CA ALA A 25 -4.06 -9.18 3.09
C ALA A 25 -3.34 -10.52 2.91
N GLU A 26 -4.07 -11.61 2.69
CA GLU A 26 -3.46 -12.90 2.30
C GLU A 26 -2.77 -12.83 0.94
N ARG A 27 -3.33 -12.04 0.01
CA ARG A 27 -2.79 -11.89 -1.35
C ARG A 27 -1.57 -10.97 -1.44
N TYR A 28 -1.48 -9.96 -0.56
CA TYR A 28 -0.39 -8.98 -0.51
C TYR A 28 0.31 -9.05 0.86
N PRO A 29 1.04 -10.14 1.17
CA PRO A 29 1.64 -10.37 2.48
C PRO A 29 2.74 -9.35 2.82
N ASP A 30 3.28 -8.67 1.81
CA ASP A 30 4.28 -7.63 1.93
C ASP A 30 3.69 -6.28 2.37
N LEU A 31 2.37 -6.09 2.26
CA LEU A 31 1.72 -4.88 2.72
C LEU A 31 1.25 -5.04 4.17
N THR A 32 1.31 -3.94 4.93
CA THR A 32 0.80 -3.97 6.30
C THR A 32 -0.71 -4.15 6.30
N ARG A 33 -1.23 -4.81 7.35
CA ARG A 33 -2.67 -4.99 7.50
C ARG A 33 -3.43 -3.66 7.47
N ALA A 34 -2.87 -2.63 8.10
CA ALA A 34 -3.45 -1.29 8.11
C ALA A 34 -3.58 -0.71 6.70
N SER A 35 -2.53 -0.81 5.88
CA SER A 35 -2.55 -0.34 4.49
C SER A 35 -3.63 -1.03 3.64
N VAL A 36 -3.85 -2.33 3.87
CA VAL A 36 -4.92 -3.10 3.20
C VAL A 36 -6.30 -2.62 3.67
N ASP A 37 -6.51 -2.49 4.96
CA ASP A 37 -7.79 -2.06 5.53
C ASP A 37 -8.15 -0.64 5.07
N ASP A 38 -7.18 0.28 5.05
CA ASP A 38 -7.32 1.65 4.56
C ASP A 38 -7.68 1.70 3.07
N ALA A 39 -6.99 0.92 2.24
CA ALA A 39 -7.27 0.87 0.81
C ALA A 39 -8.70 0.37 0.53
N VAL A 40 -9.17 -0.62 1.29
CA VAL A 40 -10.53 -1.15 1.18
C VAL A 40 -11.56 -0.12 1.64
N LEU A 41 -11.37 0.49 2.80
CA LEU A 41 -12.30 1.46 3.37
C LEU A 41 -12.41 2.71 2.50
N ALA A 42 -11.28 3.31 2.13
CA ALA A 42 -11.24 4.51 1.28
C ALA A 42 -11.88 4.25 -0.10
N THR A 43 -11.68 3.05 -0.65
CA THR A 43 -12.32 2.65 -1.91
C THR A 43 -13.84 2.52 -1.74
N TYR A 44 -14.29 1.86 -0.68
CA TYR A 44 -15.72 1.70 -0.40
C TYR A 44 -16.39 3.06 -0.23
N ASP A 45 -15.84 3.93 0.62
CA ASP A 45 -16.41 5.25 0.92
C ASP A 45 -16.49 6.11 -0.35
N ARG A 46 -15.45 6.10 -1.17
CA ARG A 46 -15.43 6.81 -2.45
C ARG A 46 -16.53 6.31 -3.39
N LEU A 47 -16.67 5.00 -3.55
CA LEU A 47 -17.70 4.44 -4.42
C LEU A 47 -19.10 4.67 -3.84
N ASN A 48 -19.29 4.48 -2.54
CA ASN A 48 -20.55 4.68 -1.85
C ASN A 48 -21.05 6.12 -1.96
N SER A 49 -20.14 7.10 -1.89
CA SER A 49 -20.47 8.52 -2.01
C SER A 49 -21.05 8.92 -3.38
N THR A 50 -20.81 8.11 -4.42
CA THR A 50 -21.23 8.40 -5.80
C THR A 50 -22.21 7.37 -6.37
N ALA A 51 -22.42 6.23 -5.70
CA ALA A 51 -23.21 5.12 -6.21
C ALA A 51 -24.73 5.39 -6.11
N ARG A 52 -25.40 5.39 -7.27
CA ARG A 52 -26.88 5.32 -7.35
C ARG A 52 -27.42 3.90 -7.19
N LEU A 53 -26.62 2.88 -7.49
CA LEU A 53 -26.96 1.46 -7.37
C LEU A 53 -25.93 0.77 -6.47
N ARG A 54 -26.40 0.22 -5.35
CA ARG A 54 -25.52 -0.32 -4.29
C ARG A 54 -25.23 -1.82 -4.41
N GLY A 55 -25.96 -2.56 -5.24
CA GLY A 55 -25.86 -4.03 -5.32
C GLY A 55 -24.50 -4.56 -5.78
N HIS A 56 -23.68 -3.74 -6.46
CA HIS A 56 -22.35 -4.12 -6.92
C HIS A 56 -21.23 -3.39 -6.17
N LEU A 57 -21.54 -2.72 -5.07
CA LEU A 57 -20.59 -1.86 -4.38
C LEU A 57 -19.43 -2.66 -3.78
N PHE A 58 -19.70 -3.82 -3.16
CA PHE A 58 -18.67 -4.68 -2.59
C PHE A 58 -17.75 -5.32 -3.65
N PRO A 59 -18.26 -5.94 -4.74
CA PRO A 59 -17.40 -6.43 -5.82
C PRO A 59 -16.52 -5.34 -6.46
N LEU A 60 -17.07 -4.14 -6.68
CA LEU A 60 -16.31 -3.02 -7.23
C LEU A 60 -15.25 -2.51 -6.25
N THR A 61 -15.57 -2.50 -4.96
CA THR A 61 -14.62 -2.16 -3.90
C THR A 61 -13.45 -3.13 -3.90
N ALA A 62 -13.72 -4.44 -3.88
CA ALA A 62 -12.68 -5.46 -3.88
C ALA A 62 -11.75 -5.33 -5.09
N ASN A 63 -12.31 -5.18 -6.30
CA ASN A 63 -11.48 -5.07 -7.51
C ASN A 63 -10.66 -3.77 -7.53
N ARG A 64 -11.25 -2.65 -7.09
CA ARG A 64 -10.55 -1.37 -7.12
C ARG A 64 -9.47 -1.28 -6.03
N ALA A 65 -9.74 -1.80 -4.82
CA ALA A 65 -8.75 -1.89 -3.76
C ALA A 65 -7.56 -2.77 -4.19
N ARG A 66 -7.82 -3.90 -4.85
CA ARG A 66 -6.77 -4.75 -5.43
C ARG A 66 -5.81 -3.97 -6.34
N VAL A 67 -6.34 -3.18 -7.27
CA VAL A 67 -5.51 -2.38 -8.20
C VAL A 67 -4.66 -1.34 -7.46
N LEU A 68 -5.18 -0.76 -6.38
CA LEU A 68 -4.42 0.18 -5.55
C LEU A 68 -3.30 -0.53 -4.77
N LEU A 69 -3.57 -1.71 -4.23
CA LEU A 69 -2.59 -2.50 -3.50
C LEU A 69 -1.47 -2.99 -4.43
N GLU A 70 -1.78 -3.38 -5.68
CA GLU A 70 -0.76 -3.72 -6.69
C GLU A 70 0.20 -2.55 -6.97
N GLN A 71 -0.30 -1.31 -6.93
CA GLN A 71 0.53 -0.12 -7.08
C GLN A 71 1.40 0.12 -5.85
N LEU A 72 0.84 -0.01 -4.64
CA LEU A 72 1.58 0.17 -3.39
C LEU A 72 2.67 -0.89 -3.20
N GLU A 73 2.41 -2.15 -3.56
CA GLU A 73 3.40 -3.21 -3.50
C GLU A 73 4.56 -2.94 -4.48
N ALA A 74 4.26 -2.46 -5.69
CA ALA A 74 5.28 -2.07 -6.65
C ALA A 74 6.11 -0.86 -6.17
N GLU A 75 5.47 0.14 -5.56
CA GLU A 75 6.17 1.29 -4.95
C GLU A 75 7.08 0.85 -3.81
N ARG A 76 6.61 -0.04 -2.92
CA ARG A 76 7.43 -0.59 -1.81
C ARG A 76 8.67 -1.31 -2.33
N ALA A 77 8.53 -2.11 -3.39
CA ALA A 77 9.66 -2.84 -3.98
C ALA A 77 10.72 -1.88 -4.55
N ILE A 78 10.30 -0.78 -5.18
CA ILE A 78 11.22 0.26 -5.69
C ILE A 78 11.97 0.94 -4.54
N ASP A 79 11.27 1.25 -3.44
CA ASP A 79 11.89 1.87 -2.26
C ASP A 79 12.90 0.94 -1.57
N GLU A 80 12.61 -0.37 -1.53
CA GLU A 80 13.52 -1.41 -1.03
C GLU A 80 14.78 -1.51 -1.91
N ASP A 81 14.62 -1.60 -3.23
CA ASP A 81 15.75 -1.60 -4.18
C ASP A 81 16.62 -0.34 -4.04
N LEU A 82 16.00 0.84 -3.85
CA LEU A 82 16.72 2.09 -3.68
C LEU A 82 17.51 2.13 -2.36
N ALA A 83 16.95 1.57 -1.29
CA ALA A 83 17.63 1.45 -0.01
C ALA A 83 18.88 0.55 -0.10
N ASP A 84 18.78 -0.57 -0.83
CA ASP A 84 19.90 -1.48 -1.07
C ASP A 84 21.02 -0.80 -1.86
N VAL A 85 20.68 -0.09 -2.93
CA VAL A 85 21.66 0.69 -3.71
C VAL A 85 22.37 1.74 -2.83
N ALA A 86 21.65 2.40 -1.93
CA ALA A 86 22.24 3.38 -1.01
C ALA A 86 23.23 2.73 -0.02
N VAL A 87 22.95 1.51 0.43
CA VAL A 87 23.86 0.72 1.28
C VAL A 87 25.12 0.34 0.50
N ASP A 88 24.97 -0.12 -0.73
CA ASP A 88 26.09 -0.51 -1.59
C ASP A 88 27.02 0.67 -1.90
N ILE A 89 26.45 1.84 -2.22
CA ILE A 89 27.22 3.08 -2.40
C ILE A 89 27.99 3.42 -1.13
N ARG A 90 27.34 3.37 0.04
CA ARG A 90 28.01 3.65 1.33
C ARG A 90 29.16 2.69 1.59
N ARG A 91 28.98 1.41 1.27
CA ARG A 91 30.01 0.38 1.42
C ARG A 91 31.19 0.60 0.46
N ALA A 92 30.92 0.96 -0.80
CA ALA A 92 31.95 1.25 -1.78
C ALA A 92 32.79 2.49 -1.43
N LEU A 93 32.19 3.46 -0.71
CA LEU A 93 32.86 4.71 -0.30
C LEU A 93 33.63 4.61 1.02
N ALA A 94 33.52 3.51 1.78
CA ALA A 94 34.20 3.33 3.05
C ALA A 94 35.50 2.50 2.91
N PRO A 95 36.74 3.02 3.13
CA PRO A 95 37.23 4.41 3.16
C PRO A 95 38.34 4.67 2.11
N VAL A 96 38.21 5.76 1.34
CA VAL A 96 39.36 6.44 0.69
C VAL A 96 40.15 7.32 1.70
N VAL A 97 39.66 7.43 2.94
CA VAL A 97 40.14 8.30 4.02
C VAL A 97 41.47 7.82 4.68
N GLY A 98 42.25 6.97 4.02
CA GLY A 98 43.45 6.36 4.63
C GLY A 98 44.67 6.21 3.74
N ARG A 99 44.69 6.72 2.50
CA ARG A 99 45.91 6.65 1.67
C ARG A 99 46.75 7.92 1.83
N PRO A 100 47.91 7.88 2.49
CA PRO A 100 48.91 8.92 2.31
C PRO A 100 49.42 8.84 0.87
N TRP A 101 49.54 10.01 0.25
CA TRP A 101 50.20 10.25 -1.03
C TRP A 101 51.66 9.85 -1.00
#